data_AF-A0A948PVF7-F1
#
_entry.id   AF-A0A948PVF7-F1
#
_cell.length_a   1.000
_cell.length_b   1.000
_cell.length_c   1.000
_cell.angle_alpha   90.00
_cell.angle_beta   90.00
_cell.angle_gamma   90.00
#
_symmetry.space_group_name_H-M   'P 1'
#
loop_
_entity.id
_entity.type
_entity.pdbx_description
1 polymer ?
#
loop_
_entity_poly.entity_id
_entity_poly.type
_entity_poly.pdbx_seq_one_letter_code
_entity_poly.pdbx_strand_id
1 'polypeptide(L)'
;MEEIKYAGLRKVSDALRTLAWVVLVLCGVGLLVGLGLIVRKPEASGIVCLASLIYGVFGFLYLYGMSQLILVALDIEANTRVTASKQQ
;
A
#
# COMPACT_ATOMS: atom_id res chain seq x y z
N MET A 1 -24.35 15.88 -8.70
CA MET A 1 -24.26 14.40 -8.65
C MET A 1 -22.89 13.86 -9.10
N GLU A 2 -21.86 14.70 -9.32
CA GLU A 2 -20.56 14.27 -9.86
C GLU A 2 -19.54 13.77 -8.83
N GLU A 3 -19.58 14.20 -7.57
CA GLU A 3 -18.71 13.65 -6.50
C GLU A 3 -18.87 12.13 -6.33
N ILE A 4 -20.03 11.59 -6.70
CA ILE A 4 -20.35 10.16 -6.61
C ILE A 4 -19.54 9.35 -7.63
N LYS A 5 -19.17 9.93 -8.78
CA LYS A 5 -18.53 9.19 -9.89
C LYS A 5 -17.14 8.67 -9.52
N TYR A 6 -16.40 9.38 -8.66
CA TYR A 6 -15.06 9.00 -8.20
C TYR A 6 -15.00 8.51 -6.76
N ALA A 7 -16.13 8.55 -6.03
CA ALA A 7 -16.22 8.03 -4.67
C ALA A 7 -15.82 6.54 -4.59
N GLY A 8 -16.10 5.76 -5.64
CA GLY A 8 -15.66 4.37 -5.75
C GLY A 8 -14.14 4.22 -5.81
N LEU A 9 -13.47 4.95 -6.72
CA LEU A 9 -12.01 4.90 -6.84
C LEU A 9 -11.29 5.39 -5.58
N ARG A 10 -11.84 6.41 -4.92
CA ARG A 10 -11.29 6.91 -3.66
C ARG A 10 -11.37 5.88 -2.55
N LYS A 11 -12.51 5.19 -2.41
CA LYS A 11 -12.68 4.06 -1.49
C LYS A 11 -11.72 2.90 -1.80
N VAL A 12 -11.51 2.58 -3.07
CA VAL A 12 -10.55 1.54 -3.49
C VAL A 12 -9.12 1.94 -3.12
N SER A 13 -8.74 3.21 -3.33
CA SER A 13 -7.42 3.70 -2.91
C SER A 13 -7.25 3.62 -1.40
N ASP A 14 -8.24 4.03 -0.60
CA ASP A 14 -8.18 3.94 0.86
C ASP A 14 -8.10 2.48 1.34
N ALA A 15 -8.82 1.56 0.68
CA ALA A 15 -8.74 0.14 0.96
C ALA A 15 -7.34 -0.43 0.64
N LEU A 16 -6.77 -0.07 -0.51
CA LEU A 16 -5.41 -0.48 -0.90
C LEU A 16 -4.35 0.06 0.07
N ARG A 17 -4.50 1.32 0.50
CA ARG A 17 -3.62 1.93 1.51
C ARG A 17 -3.70 1.19 2.83
N THR A 18 -4.90 0.86 3.27
CA THR A 18 -5.12 0.11 4.52
C THR A 18 -4.52 -1.29 4.41
N LEU A 19 -4.74 -1.97 3.29
CA LEU A 19 -4.18 -3.29 3.01
C LEU A 19 -2.65 -3.27 3.01
N ALA A 20 -2.03 -2.23 2.44
CA ALA A 20 -0.58 -2.06 2.46
C ALA A 20 -0.06 -2.06 3.91
N TRP A 21 -0.66 -1.26 4.79
CA TRP A 21 -0.28 -1.23 6.19
C TRP A 21 -0.50 -2.56 6.92
N VAL A 22 -1.60 -3.26 6.64
CA VAL A 22 -1.85 -4.60 7.19
C VAL A 22 -0.75 -5.57 6.77
N VAL A 23 -0.37 -5.59 5.50
CA VAL A 23 0.73 -6.44 4.99
C VAL A 23 2.04 -6.11 5.70
N LEU A 24 2.37 -4.82 5.85
CA LEU A 24 3.59 -4.41 6.53
C LEU A 24 3.62 -4.88 7.99
N VAL A 25 2.50 -4.78 8.71
CA VAL A 25 2.39 -5.24 10.11
C VAL A 25 2.55 -6.76 10.19
N LEU A 26 1.86 -7.52 9.33
CA LEU A 26 1.95 -8.99 9.32
C LEU A 26 3.38 -9.46 9.03
N CYS A 27 4.05 -8.84 8.05
CA CYS A 27 5.45 -9.13 7.76
C CYS A 27 6.38 -8.68 8.90
N GLY A 28 6.08 -7.58 9.58
CA GLY A 28 6.79 -7.16 10.80
C GLY A 28 6.70 -8.22 11.90
N VAL A 29 5.52 -8.81 12.12
CA VAL A 29 5.35 -9.94 13.05
C VAL A 29 6.13 -11.17 12.59
N GLY A 30 6.08 -11.50 11.30
CA GLY A 30 6.87 -12.60 10.73
C GLY A 30 8.38 -12.42 10.95
N LEU A 31 8.89 -11.20 10.82
CA LEU A 31 10.29 -10.86 11.10
C LEU A 31 10.63 -11.09 12.59
N LEU A 32 9.78 -10.63 13.52
CA LEU A 32 9.99 -10.85 14.95
C LEU A 32 9.98 -12.33 15.33
N VAL A 33 9.05 -13.10 14.76
CA VAL A 33 8.99 -14.57 14.94
C VAL A 33 10.24 -15.23 14.37
N GLY A 34 10.69 -14.81 13.18
CA GLY A 34 11.93 -15.28 12.58
C GLY A 34 13.12 -15.06 13.51
N LEU A 35 13.29 -13.84 14.03
CA LEU A 35 14.37 -13.50 14.95
C LEU A 35 14.30 -14.32 16.25
N GLY A 36 13.12 -14.57 16.80
CA GLY A 36 12.93 -15.40 17.99
C GLY A 36 13.33 -16.86 17.81
N LEU A 37 13.34 -17.36 16.57
CA LEU A 37 13.70 -18.74 16.24
C LEU A 37 15.18 -18.93 15.91
N ILE A 38 15.99 -17.85 15.86
CA ILE A 38 17.37 -17.90 15.35
C ILE A 38 18.27 -18.87 16.13
N VAL A 39 18.04 -19.00 17.44
CA VAL A 39 18.81 -19.90 18.33
C VAL A 39 18.39 -21.36 18.17
N ARG A 40 17.13 -21.62 17.80
CA ARG A 40 16.57 -22.98 17.72
C ARG A 40 16.67 -23.59 16.33
N LYS A 41 16.47 -22.77 15.29
CA LYS A 41 16.45 -23.18 13.88
C LYS A 41 17.01 -22.05 13.01
N PRO A 42 18.34 -21.85 12.99
CA PRO A 42 18.98 -20.71 12.34
C PRO A 42 18.69 -20.64 10.83
N GLU A 43 18.71 -21.77 10.13
CA GLU A 43 18.45 -21.84 8.68
C GLU A 43 17.01 -21.41 8.35
N ALA A 44 16.02 -21.97 9.05
CA ALA A 44 14.62 -21.61 8.87
C ALA A 44 14.32 -20.16 9.30
N SER A 45 14.98 -19.68 10.36
CA SER A 45 14.86 -18.30 10.84
C SER A 45 15.36 -17.30 9.79
N GLY A 46 16.52 -17.55 9.19
CA GLY A 46 17.07 -16.70 8.12
C GLY A 46 16.11 -16.57 6.93
N ILE A 47 15.52 -17.68 6.49
CA ILE A 47 14.53 -17.69 5.40
C ILE A 47 13.28 -16.90 5.78
N VAL A 48 12.73 -17.10 6.99
CA VAL A 48 11.54 -16.38 7.45
C VAL A 48 11.79 -14.87 7.55
N CYS A 49 12.94 -14.47 8.10
CA CYS A 49 13.32 -13.05 8.19
C CYS A 49 13.48 -12.42 6.80
N LEU A 50 14.18 -13.09 5.90
CA LEU A 50 14.42 -12.59 4.54
C LEU A 50 13.13 -12.49 3.75
N ALA A 51 12.29 -13.53 3.79
CA ALA A 51 10.98 -13.53 3.14
C ALA A 51 10.10 -12.42 3.71
N SER A 52 10.06 -12.24 5.03
CA SER A 52 9.27 -11.19 5.68
C SER A 52 9.74 -9.79 5.28
N LEU A 53 11.05 -9.56 5.15
CA LEU A 53 11.60 -8.29 4.69
C LEU A 53 11.27 -8.03 3.22
N ILE A 54 11.52 -9.01 2.34
CA ILE A 54 11.29 -8.85 0.90
C ILE A 54 9.78 -8.67 0.64
N TYR A 55 8.94 -9.62 1.04
CA TYR A 55 7.51 -9.53 0.75
C TYR A 55 6.84 -8.38 1.51
N GLY A 56 7.30 -8.05 2.72
CA GLY A 56 6.78 -6.92 3.49
C GLY A 56 7.08 -5.59 2.83
N VAL A 57 8.34 -5.32 2.49
CA VAL A 57 8.74 -4.04 1.89
C VAL A 57 8.19 -3.91 0.47
N PHE A 58 8.40 -4.91 -0.40
CA PHE A 58 7.94 -4.84 -1.78
C PHE A 58 6.40 -4.86 -1.86
N GLY A 59 5.73 -5.68 -1.06
CA GLY A 59 4.27 -5.73 -1.00
C GLY A 59 3.68 -4.41 -0.51
N PHE A 60 4.25 -3.81 0.53
CA PHE A 60 3.85 -2.50 1.01
C PHE A 60 4.04 -1.42 -0.05
N LEU A 61 5.24 -1.30 -0.64
CA LEU A 61 5.56 -0.28 -1.63
C LEU A 61 4.65 -0.39 -2.87
N TYR A 62 4.38 -1.61 -3.33
CA TYR A 62 3.49 -1.85 -4.46
C TYR A 62 2.05 -1.40 -4.15
N LEU A 63 1.47 -1.90 -3.06
CA LEU A 63 0.08 -1.58 -2.71
C LEU A 63 -0.11 -0.10 -2.36
N TYR A 64 0.81 0.46 -1.59
CA TYR A 64 0.80 1.86 -1.21
C TYR A 64 1.02 2.76 -2.43
N GLY A 65 1.97 2.40 -3.30
CA GLY A 65 2.23 3.11 -4.55
C GLY A 65 1.01 3.14 -5.46
N MET A 66 0.33 2.01 -5.63
CA MET A 66 -0.90 1.93 -6.44
C MET A 66 -2.04 2.78 -5.84
N SER A 67 -2.19 2.78 -4.51
CA SER A 67 -3.14 3.68 -3.83
C SER A 67 -2.84 5.15 -4.14
N GLN A 68 -1.58 5.57 -4.04
CA GLN A 68 -1.17 6.95 -4.31
C GLN A 68 -1.36 7.33 -5.78
N LEU A 69 -1.05 6.45 -6.72
CA LEU A 69 -1.28 6.70 -8.15
C LEU A 69 -2.76 6.97 -8.48
N ILE A 70 -3.67 6.22 -7.84
CA ILE A 70 -5.11 6.46 -8.00
C ILE A 70 -5.48 7.85 -7.49
N LEU A 71 -4.97 8.26 -6.33
CA LEU A 71 -5.27 9.59 -5.77
C LEU A 71 -4.71 10.71 -6.65
N VAL A 72 -3.47 10.56 -7.14
CA VAL A 72 -2.86 11.53 -8.04
C VAL A 72 -3.67 11.67 -9.34
N ALA A 73 -4.13 10.56 -9.92
CA ALA A 73 -4.98 10.61 -11.12
C ALA A 73 -6.29 11.35 -10.87
N LEU A 74 -6.93 11.12 -9.72
CA LEU A 74 -8.15 11.82 -9.32
C LEU A 74 -7.91 13.32 -9.12
N ASP A 75 -6.81 13.70 -8.48
CA ASP A 75 -6.45 15.10 -8.23
C ASP A 75 -6.13 15.85 -9.53
N ILE A 76 -5.44 15.19 -10.48
CA ILE A 76 -5.20 15.75 -11.81
C ILE A 76 -6.54 16.03 -12.50
N GLU A 77 -7.46 15.06 -12.50
CA GLU A 77 -8.75 15.24 -13.16
C GLU A 77 -9.58 16.37 -12.54
N ALA A 78 -9.58 16.48 -11.21
CA ALA A 78 -10.24 17.57 -10.51
C ALA A 78 -9.66 18.94 -10.91
N ASN A 79 -8.33 19.07 -10.94
CA ASN A 79 -7.65 20.32 -11.30
C ASN A 79 -7.83 20.71 -12.78
N THR A 80 -7.79 19.73 -13.70
CA THR A 80 -8.05 19.99 -15.12
C THR A 80 -9.44 20.56 -15.35
N ARG A 81 -10.47 20.04 -14.65
CA ARG A 81 -11.85 20.54 -14.75
C ARG A 81 -11.99 21.98 -14.25
N VAL A 82 -11.41 22.30 -13.09
CA VAL A 82 -11.43 23.67 -12.54
C VAL A 82 -10.74 24.65 -13.48
N THR A 83 -9.66 24.22 -14.14
CA THR A 83 -8.94 25.06 -15.10
C THR A 83 -9.76 25.28 -16.37
N ALA A 84 -10.40 24.23 -16.90
CA ALA A 84 -11.29 24.34 -18.06
C ALA A 84 -12.50 25.25 -17.80
N SER A 85 -13.11 25.17 -16.61
CA SER A 85 -14.24 26.04 -16.24
C SER A 85 -13.85 27.51 -16.01
N LYS A 86 -12.56 27.81 -15.80
CA LYS A 86 -12.06 29.19 -15.66
C LYS A 86 -11.72 29.85 -17.01
N GLN A 87 -11.64 29.07 -18.08
CA GLN A 87 -11.34 29.55 -19.43
C GLN A 87 -12.60 29.80 -20.29
N GLN A 88 -13.77 29.43 -19.79
CA GLN A 88 -15.08 29.83 -20.33
C GLN A 88 -15.61 31.05 -19.59
#